data_AF-A0A0G4L9T4-F1
#
_entry.id   AF-A0A0G4L9T4-F1
#
_cell.length_a   1.000
_cell.length_b   1.000
_cell.length_c   1.000
_cell.angle_alpha   90.00
_cell.angle_beta   90.00
_cell.angle_gamma   90.00
#
_symmetry.space_group_name_H-M   'P 1'
#
loop_
_entity.id
_entity.type
_entity.pdbx_description
1 polymer ?
#
loop_
_entity_poly.entity_id
_entity_poly.type
_entity_poly.pdbx_seq_one_letter_code
_entity_poly.pdbx_strand_id
1 'polypeptide(L)'
;MVNPDLAGGALLDLGIYSLTWVFQILYHLQAADAKEKPVVTAALNKYAATGADDSTAIIVRFPKHNTLGIATTSLRADTDASGAGKTPGIRIQGSKGEIQVAHPAFRPDSYRVVRKGAAEGEVEIVECPLPKDESRGGWGHGFFWEADEAARCVRDGKVQSEGMPWEESVVIMEVMDEALRQGGVEYPALITSHEFDPESSLNTGR
;
A
#
# COMPACT_ATOMS: atom_id res chain seq x y z
N MET A 1 -2.57 17.20 0.67
CA MET A 1 -2.85 16.03 -0.20
C MET A 1 -2.70 16.32 -1.69
N VAL A 2 -3.12 17.47 -2.25
CA VAL A 2 -3.04 17.68 -3.73
C VAL A 2 -1.93 18.64 -4.19
N ASN A 3 -1.01 19.03 -3.32
CA ASN A 3 0.07 19.96 -3.66
C ASN A 3 1.19 19.21 -4.42
N PRO A 4 1.44 19.49 -5.71
CA PRO A 4 2.49 18.83 -6.48
C PRO A 4 3.88 19.13 -5.95
N ASP A 5 4.10 20.29 -5.31
CA ASP A 5 5.41 20.65 -4.72
C ASP A 5 5.76 19.81 -3.48
N LEU A 6 4.84 18.95 -3.03
CA LEU A 6 5.02 18.04 -1.89
C LEU A 6 4.66 16.59 -2.27
N ALA A 7 4.77 16.23 -3.55
CA ALA A 7 4.40 14.91 -4.07
C ALA A 7 2.94 14.51 -3.75
N GLY A 8 2.02 15.48 -3.74
CA GLY A 8 0.62 15.23 -3.45
C GLY A 8 -0.08 14.40 -4.52
N GLY A 9 -1.12 13.67 -4.13
CA GLY A 9 -1.96 12.85 -5.00
C GLY A 9 -2.56 11.68 -4.24
N ALA A 10 -3.63 11.09 -4.79
CA ALA A 10 -4.25 9.91 -4.20
C ALA A 10 -3.32 8.69 -4.21
N LEU A 11 -2.49 8.55 -5.24
CA LEU A 11 -1.61 7.40 -5.43
C LEU A 11 -0.49 7.36 -4.40
N LEU A 12 0.26 8.45 -4.26
CA LEU A 12 1.39 8.49 -3.34
C LEU A 12 0.96 8.51 -1.87
N ASP A 13 -0.20 9.07 -1.56
CA ASP A 13 -0.71 9.17 -0.18
C ASP A 13 -1.49 7.92 0.28
N LEU A 14 -2.38 7.41 -0.57
CA LEU A 14 -3.34 6.35 -0.20
C LEU A 14 -3.15 5.07 -1.02
N GLY A 15 -2.75 5.18 -2.28
CA GLY A 15 -2.60 4.05 -3.21
C GLY A 15 -1.53 3.05 -2.80
N ILE A 16 -0.54 3.49 -2.02
CA ILE A 16 0.47 2.61 -1.43
C ILE A 16 -0.17 1.48 -0.62
N TYR A 17 -1.25 1.75 0.13
CA TYR A 17 -1.86 0.73 0.98
C TYR A 17 -2.55 -0.37 0.18
N SER A 18 -3.22 -0.05 -0.93
CA SER A 18 -3.81 -1.07 -1.79
C SER A 18 -2.74 -1.84 -2.58
N LEU A 19 -1.66 -1.17 -3.01
CA LEU A 19 -0.51 -1.83 -3.64
C LEU A 19 0.23 -2.77 -2.68
N THR A 20 0.40 -2.41 -1.42
CA THR A 20 1.03 -3.28 -0.41
C THR A 20 0.33 -4.63 -0.31
N TRP A 21 -1.01 -4.67 -0.33
CA TRP A 21 -1.74 -5.94 -0.33
C TRP A 21 -1.54 -6.76 -1.61
N VAL A 22 -1.45 -6.10 -2.77
CA VAL A 22 -1.11 -6.78 -4.03
C VAL A 22 0.28 -7.39 -3.95
N PHE A 23 1.27 -6.64 -3.47
CA PHE A 23 2.66 -7.06 -3.38
C PHE A 23 2.88 -8.13 -2.33
N GLN A 24 2.31 -7.99 -1.13
CA GLN A 24 2.41 -8.99 -0.07
C GLN A 24 1.98 -10.38 -0.57
N ILE A 25 0.92 -10.46 -1.38
CA ILE A 25 0.39 -11.75 -1.82
C ILE A 25 1.04 -12.24 -3.12
N LEU A 26 1.18 -11.37 -4.11
CA LEU A 26 1.59 -11.78 -5.46
C LEU A 26 3.10 -11.66 -5.72
N TYR A 27 3.85 -10.95 -4.86
CA TYR A 27 5.28 -10.71 -5.01
C TYR A 27 6.10 -11.21 -3.81
N HIS A 28 5.79 -10.73 -2.60
CA HIS A 28 6.57 -10.99 -1.39
C HIS A 28 6.64 -12.48 -1.04
N LEU A 29 5.49 -13.17 -1.08
CA LEU A 29 5.39 -14.60 -0.80
C LEU A 29 5.99 -15.51 -1.88
N GLN A 30 6.44 -14.96 -3.02
CA GLN A 30 7.14 -15.73 -4.03
C GLN A 30 8.59 -15.98 -3.60
N ALA A 31 9.13 -17.14 -3.97
CA ALA A 31 10.54 -17.44 -3.75
C ALA A 31 11.44 -16.39 -4.42
N ALA A 32 12.60 -16.10 -3.85
CA ALA A 32 13.48 -15.02 -4.32
C ALA A 32 13.88 -15.17 -5.80
N ASP A 33 14.12 -16.39 -6.27
CA ASP A 33 14.42 -16.73 -7.66
C ASP A 33 13.17 -16.79 -8.57
N ALA A 34 11.98 -16.80 -7.97
CA ALA A 34 10.71 -16.78 -8.67
C ALA A 34 10.21 -15.35 -8.93
N LYS A 35 10.55 -14.38 -8.07
CA LYS A 35 10.14 -12.97 -8.19
C LYS A 35 10.33 -12.42 -9.60
N GLU A 36 9.34 -11.67 -10.08
CA GLU A 36 9.33 -11.06 -11.40
C GLU A 36 8.89 -9.60 -11.30
N LYS A 37 9.41 -8.75 -12.18
CA LYS A 37 8.92 -7.37 -12.31
C LYS A 37 7.52 -7.39 -12.93
N PRO A 38 6.53 -6.70 -12.34
CA PRO A 38 5.18 -6.71 -12.87
C PRO A 38 5.04 -5.90 -14.16
N VAL A 39 4.00 -6.19 -14.93
CA VAL A 39 3.49 -5.35 -16.02
C VAL A 39 2.34 -4.49 -15.48
N VAL A 40 2.44 -3.18 -15.64
CA VAL A 40 1.50 -2.21 -15.07
C VAL A 40 0.60 -1.61 -16.14
N THR A 41 -0.69 -1.48 -15.84
CA THR A 41 -1.64 -0.70 -16.62
C THR A 41 -2.46 0.16 -15.67
N ALA A 42 -2.53 1.46 -15.90
CA ALA A 42 -3.20 2.39 -15.01
C ALA A 42 -4.07 3.39 -15.77
N ALA A 43 -5.09 3.90 -15.07
CA ALA A 43 -5.89 5.02 -15.49
C ALA A 43 -6.16 5.91 -14.27
N LEU A 44 -6.14 7.23 -14.46
CA LEU A 44 -6.41 8.17 -13.38
C LEU A 44 -7.21 9.38 -13.83
N ASN A 45 -7.90 9.98 -12.86
CA ASN A 45 -8.45 11.32 -12.97
C ASN A 45 -7.51 12.28 -12.27
N LYS A 46 -7.31 13.46 -12.86
CA LYS A 46 -6.51 14.53 -12.25
C LYS A 46 -7.38 15.46 -11.43
N TYR A 47 -6.82 15.95 -10.34
CA TYR A 47 -7.36 17.07 -9.61
C TYR A 47 -7.20 18.34 -10.44
N ALA A 48 -8.32 18.90 -10.93
CA ALA A 48 -8.31 19.95 -11.95
C ALA A 48 -7.46 21.19 -11.60
N ALA A 49 -7.38 21.56 -10.33
CA ALA A 49 -6.67 22.77 -9.90
C ALA A 49 -5.14 22.60 -9.84
N THR A 50 -4.63 21.38 -9.62
CA THR A 50 -3.20 21.16 -9.34
C THR A 50 -2.53 20.16 -10.28
N GLY A 51 -3.29 19.33 -10.99
CA GLY A 51 -2.76 18.30 -11.88
C GLY A 51 -2.31 17.01 -11.18
N ALA A 52 -2.27 16.99 -9.84
CA ALA A 52 -2.07 15.77 -9.03
C ALA A 52 -3.18 14.74 -9.31
N ASP A 53 -2.92 13.45 -9.06
CA ASP A 53 -3.96 12.45 -9.22
C ASP A 53 -5.03 12.55 -8.11
N ASP A 54 -6.29 12.44 -8.51
CA ASP A 54 -7.45 12.47 -7.61
C ASP A 54 -7.99 11.07 -7.31
N SER A 55 -8.05 10.24 -8.35
CA SER A 55 -8.42 8.83 -8.25
C SER A 55 -7.65 8.05 -9.29
N THR A 56 -7.12 6.91 -8.88
CA THR A 56 -6.23 6.08 -9.71
C THR A 56 -6.64 4.63 -9.59
N ALA A 57 -6.73 3.93 -10.72
CA ALA A 57 -6.90 2.49 -10.82
C ALA A 57 -5.67 1.87 -11.50
N ILE A 58 -5.12 0.82 -10.90
CA ILE A 58 -3.89 0.16 -11.31
C ILE A 58 -4.15 -1.33 -11.42
N ILE A 59 -3.77 -1.91 -12.55
CA ILE A 59 -3.73 -3.34 -12.80
C ILE A 59 -2.25 -3.74 -12.81
N VAL A 60 -1.88 -4.63 -11.89
CA VAL A 60 -0.53 -5.15 -11.72
C VAL A 60 -0.53 -6.63 -12.12
N ARG A 61 0.15 -6.96 -13.21
CA ARG A 61 0.20 -8.32 -13.74
C ARG A 61 1.55 -8.96 -13.48
N PHE A 62 1.51 -10.23 -13.11
CA PHE A 62 2.68 -11.10 -12.93
C PHE A 62 2.56 -12.27 -13.93
N PRO A 63 3.03 -12.11 -15.18
CA PRO A 63 2.81 -13.09 -16.25
C PRO A 63 3.45 -14.46 -16.00
N LYS A 64 4.64 -14.53 -15.40
CA LYS A 64 5.30 -15.80 -15.06
C LYS A 64 4.48 -16.59 -14.05
N HIS A 65 3.85 -15.90 -13.09
CA HIS A 65 2.99 -16.52 -12.09
C HIS A 65 1.53 -16.71 -12.53
N ASN A 66 1.15 -16.12 -13.67
CA ASN A 66 -0.24 -16.06 -14.16
C ASN A 66 -1.21 -15.49 -13.08
N THR A 67 -0.78 -14.45 -12.39
CA THR A 67 -1.58 -13.74 -11.38
C THR A 67 -1.76 -12.25 -11.74
N LEU A 68 -2.79 -11.65 -11.17
CA LEU A 68 -3.18 -10.27 -11.41
C LEU A 68 -3.71 -9.65 -10.12
N GLY A 69 -3.24 -8.45 -9.81
CA GLY A 69 -3.74 -7.60 -8.74
C GLY A 69 -4.40 -6.34 -9.31
N ILE A 70 -5.41 -5.84 -8.60
CA ILE A 70 -6.05 -4.56 -8.89
C ILE A 70 -5.96 -3.70 -7.65
N ALA A 71 -5.37 -2.52 -7.78
CA ALA A 71 -5.28 -1.53 -6.73
C ALA A 71 -6.05 -0.28 -7.17
N THR A 72 -6.85 0.28 -6.26
CA THR A 72 -7.57 1.54 -6.47
C THR A 72 -7.31 2.49 -5.32
N THR A 73 -7.37 3.78 -5.62
CA THR A 73 -7.25 4.86 -4.65
C THR A 73 -8.09 6.06 -5.07
N SER A 74 -8.56 6.85 -4.10
CA SER A 74 -9.35 8.05 -4.33
C SER A 74 -9.26 9.00 -3.15
N LEU A 75 -9.14 10.30 -3.42
CA LEU A 75 -9.26 11.36 -2.41
C LEU A 75 -10.71 11.64 -2.00
N ARG A 76 -11.68 11.16 -2.79
CA ARG A 76 -13.10 11.56 -2.69
C ARG A 76 -14.05 10.42 -2.41
N ALA A 77 -13.64 9.18 -2.68
CA ALA A 77 -14.47 8.00 -2.50
C ALA A 77 -13.93 7.17 -1.34
N ASP A 78 -14.73 7.04 -0.30
CA ASP A 78 -14.43 6.17 0.83
C ASP A 78 -14.63 4.69 0.45
N THR A 79 -13.79 3.83 1.01
CA THR A 79 -13.91 2.37 0.87
C THR A 79 -14.99 1.80 1.77
N ASP A 80 -15.33 2.48 2.87
CA ASP A 80 -16.40 2.06 3.79
C ASP A 80 -17.42 3.18 4.01
N ALA A 81 -18.36 3.31 3.08
CA ALA A 81 -19.44 4.28 3.18
C ALA A 81 -20.31 4.15 4.46
N SER A 82 -20.32 2.97 5.09
CA SER A 82 -21.10 2.74 6.31
C SER A 82 -20.38 3.24 7.58
N GLY A 83 -19.06 3.42 7.52
CA GLY A 83 -18.20 3.68 8.68
C GLY A 83 -18.18 2.55 9.72
N ALA A 84 -18.75 1.38 9.42
CA ALA A 84 -18.86 0.27 10.35
C ALA A 84 -17.58 -0.59 10.43
N GLY A 85 -16.59 -0.35 9.58
CA GLY A 85 -15.33 -1.11 9.45
C GLY A 85 -15.49 -2.48 8.79
N LYS A 86 -16.71 -2.90 8.48
CA LYS A 86 -17.03 -4.28 8.04
C LYS A 86 -16.97 -4.47 6.52
N THR A 87 -16.92 -3.39 5.75
CA THR A 87 -16.80 -3.46 4.29
C THR A 87 -15.39 -3.94 3.94
N PRO A 88 -15.23 -5.08 3.25
CA PRO A 88 -13.90 -5.63 2.99
C PRO A 88 -13.19 -4.78 1.93
N GLY A 89 -12.22 -3.99 2.38
CA GLY A 89 -11.43 -3.12 1.50
C GLY A 89 -10.45 -3.90 0.62
N ILE A 90 -10.10 -5.13 1.01
CA ILE A 90 -9.17 -6.00 0.29
C ILE A 90 -9.79 -7.39 0.14
N ARG A 91 -9.67 -7.96 -1.06
CA ARG A 91 -10.09 -9.33 -1.37
C ARG A 91 -8.97 -10.09 -2.04
N ILE A 92 -8.57 -11.20 -1.43
CA ILE A 92 -7.53 -12.10 -1.91
C ILE A 92 -8.22 -13.39 -2.35
N GLN A 93 -8.21 -13.68 -3.65
CA GLN A 93 -9.05 -14.73 -4.22
C GLN A 93 -8.22 -15.85 -4.83
N GLY A 94 -8.69 -17.08 -4.66
CA GLY A 94 -8.09 -18.27 -5.24
C GLY A 94 -9.12 -19.36 -5.51
N SER A 95 -8.67 -20.50 -6.00
CA SER A 95 -9.54 -21.62 -6.40
C SER A 95 -10.34 -22.25 -5.25
N LYS A 96 -9.91 -22.03 -3.99
CA LYS A 96 -10.53 -22.58 -2.78
C LYS A 96 -11.45 -21.60 -2.04
N GLY A 97 -11.58 -20.36 -2.51
CA GLY A 97 -12.34 -19.32 -1.83
C GLY A 97 -11.62 -17.97 -1.84
N GLU A 98 -11.91 -17.13 -0.85
CA GLU A 98 -11.28 -15.83 -0.70
C GLU A 98 -11.02 -15.46 0.76
N ILE A 99 -10.03 -14.59 0.96
CA ILE A 99 -9.79 -13.88 2.21
C ILE A 99 -10.28 -12.45 2.02
N GLN A 100 -11.06 -11.95 2.97
CA GLN A 100 -11.57 -10.58 2.99
C GLN A 100 -10.95 -9.85 4.17
N VAL A 101 -10.17 -8.79 3.93
CA VAL A 101 -9.57 -8.00 5.00
C VAL A 101 -10.47 -6.81 5.31
N ALA A 102 -10.74 -6.57 6.59
CA ALA A 102 -11.60 -5.50 7.05
C ALA A 102 -10.99 -4.11 6.80
N HIS A 103 -11.85 -3.09 6.75
CA HIS A 103 -11.41 -1.70 6.68
C HIS A 103 -10.90 -1.24 8.07
N PRO A 104 -9.87 -0.38 8.16
CA PRO A 104 -9.08 0.18 7.05
C PRO A 104 -7.91 -0.71 6.62
N ALA A 105 -7.61 -0.69 5.32
CA ALA A 105 -6.54 -1.52 4.72
C ALA A 105 -5.14 -1.25 5.29
N PHE A 106 -4.89 -0.06 5.87
CA PHE A 106 -3.61 0.33 6.44
C PHE A 106 -3.40 -0.14 7.89
N ARG A 107 -4.45 -0.63 8.56
CA ARG A 107 -4.39 -1.16 9.94
C ARG A 107 -5.59 -2.06 10.24
N PRO A 108 -5.81 -3.14 9.47
CA PRO A 108 -6.97 -3.98 9.69
C PRO A 108 -6.92 -4.63 11.07
N ASP A 109 -8.08 -4.72 11.72
CA ASP A 109 -8.26 -5.38 13.01
C ASP A 109 -8.84 -6.79 12.88
N SER A 110 -9.21 -7.21 11.67
CA SER A 110 -9.78 -8.52 11.41
C SER A 110 -9.72 -8.88 9.93
N TYR A 111 -9.82 -10.18 9.67
CA TYR A 111 -10.08 -10.70 8.32
C TYR A 111 -11.00 -11.93 8.38
N ARG A 112 -11.65 -12.20 7.25
CA ARG A 112 -12.57 -13.32 7.08
C ARG A 112 -12.01 -14.31 6.07
N VAL A 113 -12.14 -15.61 6.35
CA VAL A 113 -11.79 -16.68 5.40
C VAL A 113 -13.09 -17.31 4.90
N VAL A 114 -13.41 -17.06 3.63
CA VAL A 114 -14.61 -17.55 2.97
C VAL A 114 -14.23 -18.69 2.03
N ARG A 115 -14.49 -19.93 2.45
CA ARG A 115 -14.22 -21.12 1.61
C ARG A 115 -15.27 -21.24 0.51
N LYS A 116 -14.89 -21.83 -0.62
CA LYS A 116 -15.81 -22.08 -1.73
C LYS A 116 -16.99 -22.95 -1.27
N GLY A 117 -18.21 -22.45 -1.45
CA GLY A 117 -19.44 -23.15 -1.05
C GLY A 117 -19.81 -23.01 0.42
N ALA A 118 -19.07 -22.22 1.20
CA ALA A 118 -19.39 -21.96 2.60
C ALA A 118 -20.75 -21.27 2.74
N ALA A 119 -21.57 -21.74 3.68
CA ALA A 119 -22.73 -20.98 4.15
C ALA A 119 -22.26 -19.79 5.01
N GLU A 120 -23.12 -18.78 5.20
CA GLU A 120 -22.77 -17.57 5.94
C GLU A 120 -22.26 -17.86 7.37
N GLY A 121 -22.82 -18.87 8.04
CA GLY A 121 -22.39 -19.31 9.38
C GLY A 121 -21.08 -20.11 9.42
N GLU A 122 -20.49 -20.43 8.27
CA GLU A 122 -19.23 -21.20 8.16
C GLU A 122 -18.02 -20.31 7.85
N VAL A 123 -18.23 -18.99 7.76
CA VAL A 123 -17.17 -18.02 7.53
C VAL A 123 -16.34 -17.88 8.80
N GLU A 124 -15.05 -18.22 8.70
CA GLU A 124 -14.09 -18.01 9.79
C GLU A 124 -13.75 -16.53 9.88
N ILE A 125 -13.81 -15.97 11.08
CA ILE A 125 -13.42 -14.59 11.39
C ILE A 125 -12.20 -14.67 12.30
N VAL A 126 -11.12 -14.02 11.90
CA VAL A 126 -9.90 -13.91 12.68
C VAL A 126 -9.73 -12.47 13.13
N GLU A 127 -9.75 -12.28 14.44
CA GLU A 127 -9.50 -11.00 15.10
C GLU A 127 -7.99 -10.77 15.24
N CYS A 128 -7.54 -9.56 14.93
CA CYS A 128 -6.17 -9.11 14.93
C CYS A 128 -6.06 -7.83 15.79
N PRO A 129 -6.25 -7.93 17.12
CA PRO A 129 -6.27 -6.76 17.99
C PRO A 129 -4.93 -6.02 17.97
N LEU A 130 -4.99 -4.70 17.77
CA LEU A 130 -3.81 -3.85 17.83
C LEU A 130 -3.35 -3.68 19.28
N PRO A 131 -2.04 -3.79 19.56
CA PRO A 131 -1.48 -3.42 20.86
C PRO A 131 -1.86 -1.98 21.23
N LYS A 132 -2.01 -1.72 22.52
CA LYS A 132 -2.34 -0.39 23.06
C LYS A 132 -1.44 -0.08 24.24
N ASP A 133 -0.92 1.14 24.29
CA ASP A 133 -0.18 1.62 25.45
C ASP A 133 -1.16 2.23 26.47
N GLU A 134 -1.63 1.40 27.41
CA GLU A 134 -2.55 1.83 28.47
C GLU A 134 -1.99 2.98 29.32
N SER A 135 -0.67 3.06 29.51
CA SER A 135 -0.02 4.14 30.26
C SER A 135 -0.11 5.49 29.55
N ARG A 136 -0.33 5.48 28.23
CA ARG A 136 -0.50 6.66 27.38
C ARG A 136 -1.93 6.78 26.83
N GLY A 137 -2.92 6.24 27.54
CA GLY A 137 -4.33 6.34 27.14
C GLY A 137 -4.69 5.50 25.91
N GLY A 138 -4.03 4.35 25.75
CA GLY A 138 -4.25 3.43 24.64
C GLY A 138 -3.59 3.86 23.33
N TRP A 139 -2.60 4.75 23.39
CA TRP A 139 -1.90 5.30 22.22
C TRP A 139 -1.09 4.22 21.47
N GLY A 140 -0.88 4.41 20.16
CA GLY A 140 -0.02 3.54 19.37
C GLY A 140 -0.38 3.35 17.89
N HIS A 141 -1.68 3.37 17.56
CA HIS A 141 -2.21 3.35 16.19
C HIS A 141 -1.74 2.20 15.25
N GLY A 142 -1.11 1.15 15.79
CA GLY A 142 -0.59 0.02 15.00
C GLY A 142 0.89 0.14 14.60
N PHE A 143 1.56 1.23 14.95
CA PHE A 143 2.97 1.47 14.58
C PHE A 143 4.00 0.64 15.37
N PHE A 144 3.57 -0.08 16.41
CA PHE A 144 4.46 -0.91 17.23
C PHE A 144 5.21 -1.95 16.42
N TRP A 145 4.54 -2.57 15.44
CA TRP A 145 5.12 -3.68 14.67
C TRP A 145 6.30 -3.25 13.81
N GLU A 146 6.17 -2.10 13.12
CA GLU A 146 7.24 -1.54 12.30
C GLU A 146 8.36 -0.95 13.16
N ALA A 147 8.03 -0.34 14.30
CA ALA A 147 9.02 0.17 15.25
C ALA A 147 9.86 -0.98 15.84
N ASP A 148 9.23 -2.09 16.23
CA ASP A 148 9.90 -3.28 16.70
C ASP A 148 10.77 -3.92 15.63
N GLU A 149 10.31 -3.95 14.37
CA GLU A 149 11.09 -4.48 13.26
C GLU A 149 12.33 -3.64 12.95
N ALA A 150 12.19 -2.31 12.95
CA ALA A 150 13.33 -1.40 12.82
C ALA A 150 14.32 -1.60 13.97
N ALA A 151 13.84 -1.69 15.22
CA ALA A 151 14.67 -1.93 16.38
C ALA A 151 15.41 -3.27 16.32
N ARG A 152 14.73 -4.35 15.87
CA ARG A 152 15.35 -5.66 15.64
C ARG A 152 16.44 -5.59 14.58
N CYS A 153 16.18 -4.93 13.45
CA CYS A 153 17.16 -4.76 12.38
C CYS A 153 18.42 -4.04 12.88
N VAL A 154 18.25 -2.91 13.60
CA VAL A 154 19.38 -2.15 14.17
C VAL A 154 20.16 -2.99 15.18
N ARG A 155 19.46 -3.64 16.12
CA ARG A 155 20.07 -4.51 17.14
C ARG A 155 20.91 -5.63 16.51
N ASP A 156 20.40 -6.23 15.44
CA ASP A 156 21.02 -7.39 14.79
C ASP A 156 22.00 -6.99 13.66
N GLY A 157 22.23 -5.69 13.45
CA GLY A 157 23.14 -5.18 12.41
C GLY A 157 22.64 -5.43 10.98
N LYS A 158 21.34 -5.65 10.79
CA LYS A 158 20.74 -5.80 9.45
C LYS A 158 20.61 -4.43 8.78
N VAL A 159 20.91 -4.39 7.49
CA VAL A 159 20.76 -3.17 6.66
C VAL A 159 19.33 -2.99 6.11
N GLN A 160 18.51 -4.05 6.13
CA GLN A 160 17.14 -4.03 5.65
C GLN A 160 16.27 -5.03 6.42
N SER A 161 14.95 -4.85 6.38
CA SER A 161 13.98 -5.80 6.95
C SER A 161 13.77 -6.98 6.00
N GLU A 162 13.60 -8.18 6.54
CA GLU A 162 13.15 -9.35 5.77
C GLU A 162 11.67 -9.23 5.39
N GLY A 163 10.86 -8.54 6.21
CA GLY A 163 9.45 -8.29 5.94
C GLY A 163 9.21 -7.16 4.93
N MET A 164 10.19 -6.28 4.73
CA MET A 164 10.17 -5.24 3.69
C MET A 164 11.58 -5.05 3.10
N PRO A 165 12.02 -5.93 2.20
CA PRO A 165 13.31 -5.80 1.53
C PRO A 165 13.35 -4.57 0.62
N TRP A 166 14.53 -3.98 0.43
CA TRP A 166 14.70 -2.80 -0.42
C TRP A 166 14.25 -3.03 -1.86
N GLU A 167 14.50 -4.22 -2.39
CA GLU A 167 14.06 -4.60 -3.74
C GLU A 167 12.53 -4.49 -3.87
N GLU A 168 11.78 -4.91 -2.86
CA GLU A 168 10.32 -4.80 -2.88
C GLU A 168 9.87 -3.34 -2.82
N SER A 169 10.49 -2.52 -1.96
CA SER A 169 10.21 -1.09 -1.92
C SER A 169 10.48 -0.41 -3.27
N VAL A 170 11.59 -0.76 -3.94
CA VAL A 170 11.92 -0.22 -5.27
C VAL A 170 10.89 -0.63 -6.31
N VAL A 171 10.53 -1.91 -6.39
CA VAL A 171 9.55 -2.37 -7.39
C VAL A 171 8.17 -1.74 -7.15
N ILE A 172 7.76 -1.54 -5.90
CA ILE A 172 6.51 -0.83 -5.59
C ILE A 172 6.58 0.62 -6.10
N MET A 173 7.69 1.33 -5.84
CA MET A 173 7.87 2.71 -6.33
C MET A 173 7.87 2.76 -7.86
N GLU A 174 8.52 1.82 -8.54
CA GLU A 174 8.48 1.73 -10.01
C GLU A 174 7.06 1.52 -10.55
N VAL A 175 6.20 0.76 -9.85
CA VAL A 175 4.79 0.58 -10.21
C VAL A 175 4.01 1.89 -10.06
N MET A 176 4.24 2.63 -8.98
CA MET A 176 3.60 3.92 -8.74
C MET A 176 4.04 4.96 -9.77
N ASP A 177 5.34 5.04 -10.06
CA ASP A 177 5.89 5.93 -11.08
C ASP A 177 5.33 5.61 -12.47
N GLU A 178 5.25 4.33 -12.85
CA GLU A 178 4.67 3.92 -14.12
C GLU A 178 3.17 4.27 -14.21
N ALA A 179 2.43 4.14 -13.11
CA ALA A 179 1.02 4.53 -13.07
C ALA A 179 0.84 6.06 -13.23
N LEU A 180 1.65 6.86 -12.55
CA LEU A 180 1.66 8.32 -12.69
C LEU A 180 2.03 8.74 -14.12
N ARG A 181 3.03 8.08 -14.72
CA ARG A 181 3.47 8.30 -16.11
C ARG A 181 2.36 8.01 -17.11
N GLN A 182 1.64 6.89 -16.96
CA GLN A 182 0.50 6.56 -17.82
C GLN A 182 -0.65 7.58 -17.70
N GLY A 183 -0.82 8.17 -16.52
CA GLY A 183 -1.77 9.26 -16.27
C GLY A 183 -1.26 10.66 -16.60
N GLY A 184 0.00 10.80 -17.03
CA GLY A 184 0.63 12.08 -17.33
C GLY A 184 0.73 13.03 -16.13
N VAL A 185 0.88 12.50 -14.91
CA VAL A 185 1.14 13.30 -13.70
C VAL A 185 2.65 13.49 -13.58
N GLU A 186 3.09 14.72 -13.46
CA GLU A 186 4.49 15.09 -13.33
C GLU A 186 4.67 15.94 -12.07
N TYR A 187 5.76 15.68 -11.35
CA TYR A 187 6.15 16.44 -10.17
C TYR A 187 7.36 17.33 -10.48
N PRO A 188 7.51 18.47 -9.79
CA PRO A 188 8.65 19.36 -10.00
C PRO A 188 9.99 18.65 -9.83
N ALA A 189 10.96 18.98 -10.69
CA ALA A 189 12.33 18.43 -10.64
C ALA A 189 12.99 18.59 -9.25
N LEU A 190 12.63 19.65 -8.53
CA LEU A 190 13.12 19.93 -7.18
C LEU A 190 12.81 18.80 -6.18
N ILE A 191 11.67 18.12 -6.32
CA ILE A 191 11.25 17.03 -5.41
C ILE A 191 11.45 15.63 -5.99
N THR A 192 11.80 15.52 -7.27
CA THR A 192 12.08 14.23 -7.93
C THR A 192 13.57 13.96 -8.13
N SER A 193 14.44 14.91 -7.78
CA SER A 193 15.89 14.72 -7.81
C SER A 193 16.37 13.81 -6.68
N HIS A 194 17.33 12.94 -7.00
CA HIS A 194 18.09 12.16 -6.02
C HIS A 194 19.43 12.84 -5.66
N GLU A 195 19.76 13.96 -6.32
CA GLU A 195 20.95 14.75 -6.04
C GLU A 195 20.64 15.76 -4.92
N PHE A 196 21.46 15.75 -3.87
CA PHE A 196 21.35 16.71 -2.77
C PHE A 196 21.85 18.09 -3.21
N ASP A 197 20.99 19.10 -3.09
CA ASP A 197 21.33 20.51 -3.28
C ASP A 197 21.37 21.22 -1.91
N PRO A 198 22.55 21.69 -1.43
CA PRO A 198 22.65 22.43 -0.17
C PRO A 198 21.87 23.76 -0.20
N GLU A 199 21.60 24.31 -1.38
CA GLU A 199 20.82 25.54 -1.61
C GLU A 199 19.33 25.29 -1.86
N SER A 200 18.88 24.03 -1.80
CA SER A 200 17.47 23.68 -1.98
C SER A 200 16.57 24.41 -0.98
N SER A 201 15.47 24.97 -1.49
CA SER A 201 14.43 25.57 -0.66
C SER A 201 13.71 24.57 0.24
N LEU A 202 13.93 23.26 0.05
CA LEU A 202 13.37 22.20 0.89
C LEU A 202 14.18 21.95 2.17
N ASN A 203 15.40 22.49 2.28
CA ASN A 203 16.24 22.30 3.45
C ASN A 203 15.69 23.12 4.64
N THR A 204 14.95 22.47 5.55
CA THR A 204 14.22 23.11 6.66
C THR A 204 15.06 23.45 7.90
N GLY A 205 16.39 23.47 7.78
CA GLY A 205 17.33 23.64 8.89
C GLY A 205 18.27 24.84 8.80
N ARG A 206 17.94 25.86 7.98
CA ARG A 206 18.68 27.14 7.93
C ARG A 206 18.26 28.08 9.07
#